data_AF-A0AAE5XGW5-F1
#
_entry.id   AF-A0AAE5XGW5-F1
#
_cell.length_a   1.000
_cell.length_b   1.000
_cell.length_c   1.000
_cell.angle_alpha   90.00
_cell.angle_beta   90.00
_cell.angle_gamma   90.00
#
_symmetry.space_group_name_H-M   'P 1'
#
loop_
_entity.id
_entity.type
_entity.pdbx_description
1 polymer ?
#
loop_
_entity_poly.entity_id
_entity_poly.type
_entity_poly.pdbx_seq_one_letter_code
_entity_poly.pdbx_strand_id
1 'polypeptide(L)'
;MREVAQGCLEKMFSQLDNPVNYSLVVGDERVELNPLLGKSLQIKFSGKIVCNHCGRSTKKSFSQGFCFPCFRKLARCDSCIMSPEKCHFFAGTCREPEWGETHCMVPHVVYLANSSGIKVGITRKTQTPTRWIDQGAIQALPIMEVTTRRMSGLVEEIFRQSVTDRTNWRAMLKGDPEPLNLVAERDRLLAELEGALEGLRCAEGADNMEILTSAEVVDIAFPVMQYPQKVVSLNPEKEPEISGTLLGIKGQYLILDTGCINIRKFTSYEVSVAA
;
A
#
# COMPACT_ATOMS: atom_id res chain seq x y z
N MET A 1 0.17 7.49 -30.44
CA MET A 1 0.90 7.07 -29.23
C MET A 1 2.32 6.68 -29.65
N ARG A 2 3.32 7.11 -28.91
CA ARG A 2 4.73 6.72 -29.06
C ARG A 2 5.13 5.89 -27.85
N GLU A 3 6.04 4.94 -28.02
CA GLU A 3 6.60 4.22 -26.88
C GLU A 3 7.38 5.20 -25.99
N VAL A 4 7.07 5.21 -24.70
CA VAL A 4 7.66 6.09 -23.70
C VAL A 4 8.49 5.36 -22.65
N ALA A 5 8.30 4.03 -22.50
CA ALA A 5 9.10 3.21 -21.60
C ALA A 5 8.96 1.71 -21.92
N GLN A 6 10.00 0.93 -21.61
CA GLN A 6 9.99 -0.52 -21.71
C GLN A 6 10.82 -1.14 -20.58
N GLY A 7 10.32 -2.19 -19.93
CA GLY A 7 10.99 -2.80 -18.79
C GLY A 7 10.05 -3.50 -17.82
N CYS A 8 10.56 -3.92 -16.67
CA CYS A 8 9.74 -4.54 -15.63
C CYS A 8 8.97 -3.48 -14.84
N LEU A 9 7.67 -3.67 -14.66
CA LEU A 9 6.86 -2.82 -13.80
C LEU A 9 7.32 -2.90 -12.36
N GLU A 10 7.33 -1.74 -11.70
CA GLU A 10 7.39 -1.64 -10.25
C GLU A 10 6.12 -0.99 -9.68
N LYS A 11 6.05 -0.92 -8.35
CA LYS A 11 5.03 -0.11 -7.68
C LYS A 11 5.13 1.33 -8.21
N MET A 12 3.99 1.96 -8.53
CA MET A 12 4.00 3.36 -8.93
C MET A 12 4.64 4.21 -7.83
N PHE A 13 5.49 5.14 -8.24
CA PHE A 13 5.99 6.16 -7.34
C PHE A 13 4.90 7.18 -7.11
N SER A 14 4.74 7.59 -5.85
CA SER A 14 3.79 8.64 -5.46
C SER A 14 4.43 9.62 -4.50
N GLN A 15 4.10 10.89 -4.68
CA GLN A 15 4.53 11.99 -3.84
C GLN A 15 3.30 12.78 -3.40
N LEU A 16 3.22 13.06 -2.10
CA LEU A 16 2.16 13.89 -1.55
C LEU A 16 2.27 15.30 -2.16
N ASP A 17 1.20 15.70 -2.83
CA ASP A 17 0.96 17.01 -3.42
C ASP A 17 -0.57 17.18 -3.55
N ASN A 18 -1.06 18.31 -4.06
CA ASN A 18 -2.48 18.57 -4.21
C ASN A 18 -2.86 18.86 -5.68
N PRO A 19 -3.31 17.85 -6.45
CA PRO A 19 -3.46 16.44 -6.09
C PRO A 19 -2.12 15.67 -6.09
N VAL A 20 -2.11 14.44 -5.55
CA VAL A 20 -0.93 13.56 -5.50
C VAL A 20 -0.28 13.41 -6.88
N ASN A 21 1.05 13.52 -6.92
CA ASN A 21 1.84 13.28 -8.13
C ASN A 21 2.23 11.81 -8.25
N TYR A 22 1.99 11.23 -9.43
CA TYR A 22 2.26 9.83 -9.74
C TYR A 22 3.23 9.68 -10.91
N SER A 23 4.09 8.67 -10.80
CA SER A 23 4.89 8.20 -11.92
C SER A 23 4.82 6.68 -12.04
N LEU A 24 4.69 6.20 -13.28
CA LEU A 24 4.83 4.79 -13.61
C LEU A 24 6.31 4.46 -13.71
N VAL A 25 6.75 3.43 -12.98
CA VAL A 25 8.14 2.98 -12.96
C VAL A 25 8.24 1.70 -13.78
N VAL A 26 9.06 1.74 -14.83
CA VAL A 26 9.20 0.68 -15.83
C VAL A 26 10.68 0.48 -16.14
N GLY A 27 11.31 -0.53 -15.53
CA GLY A 27 12.77 -0.65 -15.56
C GLY A 27 13.42 0.60 -14.96
N ASP A 28 14.34 1.21 -15.70
CA ASP A 28 15.04 2.44 -15.29
C ASP A 28 14.26 3.72 -15.67
N GLU A 29 13.14 3.58 -16.39
CA GLU A 29 12.34 4.70 -16.87
C GLU A 29 11.26 5.09 -15.87
N ARG A 30 11.01 6.40 -15.77
CA ARG A 30 9.98 6.97 -14.91
C ARG A 30 9.08 7.89 -15.71
N VAL A 31 7.88 7.40 -16.03
CA VAL A 31 6.89 8.12 -16.83
C VAL A 31 5.96 8.90 -15.90
N GLU A 32 5.92 10.23 -16.03
CA GLU A 32 4.96 11.06 -15.30
C GLU A 32 3.53 10.78 -15.77
N LEU A 33 2.63 10.45 -14.83
CA LEU A 33 1.26 10.06 -15.17
C LEU A 33 0.27 11.23 -15.10
N ASN A 34 0.48 12.20 -14.21
CA ASN A 34 -0.43 13.35 -14.06
C ASN A 34 -0.61 14.13 -15.37
N PRO A 35 0.45 14.43 -16.17
CA PRO A 35 0.29 15.09 -17.47
C PRO A 35 -0.40 14.24 -18.55
N LEU A 36 -0.62 12.95 -18.29
CA LEU A 36 -1.28 12.01 -19.19
C LEU A 36 -2.77 11.83 -18.88
N LEU A 37 -3.30 12.49 -17.85
CA LEU A 37 -4.73 12.52 -17.56
C LEU A 37 -5.51 13.06 -18.77
N GLY A 38 -6.59 12.38 -19.13
CA GLY A 38 -7.41 12.66 -20.31
C GLY A 38 -6.79 12.22 -21.64
N LYS A 39 -5.60 11.61 -21.65
CA LYS A 39 -4.93 11.10 -22.87
C LYS A 39 -5.00 9.58 -22.94
N SER A 40 -4.78 9.04 -24.14
CA SER A 40 -4.68 7.60 -24.36
C SER A 40 -3.38 7.06 -23.76
N LEU A 41 -3.49 5.97 -23.01
CA LEU A 41 -2.37 5.21 -22.46
C LEU A 41 -2.53 3.75 -22.88
N GLN A 42 -1.43 3.14 -23.32
CA GLN A 42 -1.36 1.73 -23.66
C GLN A 42 -0.22 1.07 -22.88
N ILE A 43 -0.50 -0.07 -22.25
CA ILE A 43 0.46 -0.91 -21.55
C ILE A 43 0.34 -2.31 -22.14
N LYS A 44 1.39 -2.75 -22.84
CA LYS A 44 1.45 -4.06 -23.46
C LYS A 44 2.39 -4.96 -22.65
N PHE A 45 1.85 -6.07 -22.15
CA PHE A 45 2.57 -7.05 -21.36
C PHE A 45 3.19 -8.10 -22.28
N SER A 46 4.50 -8.33 -22.17
CA SER A 46 5.20 -9.30 -23.02
C SER A 46 4.96 -10.76 -22.60
N GLY A 47 4.42 -10.97 -21.40
CA GLY A 47 4.28 -12.28 -20.76
C GLY A 47 5.53 -12.74 -20.01
N LYS A 48 6.64 -12.02 -20.13
CA LYS A 48 7.86 -12.27 -19.36
C LYS A 48 7.74 -11.67 -17.96
N ILE A 49 8.11 -12.45 -16.95
CA ILE A 49 8.14 -12.03 -15.55
C ILE A 49 9.55 -12.27 -15.00
N VAL A 50 10.15 -11.26 -14.38
CA VAL A 50 11.53 -11.29 -13.88
C VAL A 50 11.54 -11.06 -12.37
N CYS A 51 12.03 -12.04 -11.61
CA CYS A 51 12.09 -11.95 -10.15
C CYS A 51 12.84 -10.69 -9.68
N ASN A 52 12.18 -9.83 -8.90
CA ASN A 52 12.75 -8.59 -8.36
C ASN A 52 14.02 -8.84 -7.50
N HIS A 53 14.13 -10.01 -6.85
CA HIS A 53 15.31 -10.28 -6.03
C HIS A 53 16.52 -10.81 -6.82
N CYS A 54 16.30 -11.76 -7.73
CA CYS A 54 17.39 -12.56 -8.31
C CYS A 54 17.48 -12.48 -9.84
N GLY A 55 16.63 -11.68 -10.50
CA GLY A 55 16.62 -11.52 -11.95
C GLY A 55 16.17 -12.77 -12.73
N ARG A 56 15.80 -13.86 -12.04
CA ARG A 56 15.38 -15.11 -12.71
C ARG A 56 14.03 -14.94 -13.38
N SER A 57 13.95 -15.36 -14.65
CA SER A 57 12.67 -15.49 -15.37
C SER A 57 11.76 -16.52 -14.69
N THR A 58 10.47 -16.21 -14.58
CA THR A 58 9.47 -17.08 -13.97
C THR A 58 8.14 -17.03 -14.72
N LYS A 59 7.31 -18.07 -14.56
CA LYS A 59 5.98 -18.15 -15.17
C LYS A 59 4.89 -17.49 -14.33
N LYS A 60 5.16 -17.26 -13.04
CA LYS A 60 4.20 -16.68 -12.08
C LYS A 60 4.95 -15.81 -11.07
N SER A 61 4.34 -14.69 -10.72
CA SER A 61 4.82 -13.81 -9.66
C SER A 61 4.20 -14.20 -8.31
N PHE A 62 5.03 -14.32 -7.29
CA PHE A 62 4.63 -14.58 -5.90
C PHE A 62 4.95 -13.34 -5.04
N SER A 63 4.10 -13.02 -4.07
CA SER A 63 4.29 -11.87 -3.16
C SER A 63 4.72 -10.57 -3.84
N GLN A 64 4.06 -10.22 -4.95
CA GLN A 64 4.29 -8.95 -5.68
C GLN A 64 5.70 -8.82 -6.29
N GLY A 65 6.25 -9.88 -6.89
CA GLY A 65 7.45 -9.76 -7.72
C GLY A 65 8.50 -10.86 -7.57
N PHE A 66 8.26 -11.93 -6.81
CA PHE A 66 9.26 -12.97 -6.55
C PHE A 66 8.99 -14.27 -7.32
N CYS A 67 10.06 -14.96 -7.71
CA CYS A 67 9.96 -16.35 -8.14
C CYS A 67 9.74 -17.28 -6.93
N PHE A 68 9.20 -18.47 -7.17
CA PHE A 68 8.88 -19.44 -6.10
C PHE A 68 10.07 -19.77 -5.16
N PRO A 69 11.31 -20.00 -5.64
CA PRO A 69 12.46 -20.19 -4.75
C PRO A 69 12.72 -19.01 -3.81
N CYS A 70 12.65 -17.76 -4.31
CA CYS A 70 12.82 -16.56 -3.50
C CYS A 70 11.66 -16.39 -2.52
N PHE A 71 10.43 -16.63 -2.96
CA PHE A 71 9.25 -16.61 -2.08
C PHE A 71 9.39 -17.54 -0.87
N ARG A 72 9.98 -18.73 -1.05
CA ARG A 72 10.21 -19.69 0.04
C ARG A 72 11.38 -19.36 0.96
N LYS A 73 12.33 -18.55 0.49
CA LYS A 73 13.60 -18.30 1.20
C LYS A 73 13.63 -16.96 1.92
N LEU A 74 13.05 -15.91 1.33
CA LEU A 74 13.22 -14.54 1.80
C LEU A 74 12.27 -14.21 2.94
N ALA A 75 12.76 -13.54 3.97
CA ALA A 75 11.97 -13.11 5.12
C ALA A 75 10.87 -12.09 4.73
N ARG A 76 11.11 -11.25 3.72
CA ARG A 76 10.12 -10.32 3.17
C ARG A 76 8.91 -10.99 2.50
N CYS A 77 8.96 -12.31 2.33
CA CYS A 77 7.86 -13.13 1.81
C CYS A 77 7.16 -13.95 2.90
N ASP A 78 7.59 -13.84 4.16
CA ASP A 78 7.03 -14.62 5.26
C ASP A 78 5.61 -14.19 5.61
N SER A 79 4.86 -15.11 6.21
CA SER A 79 3.51 -14.84 6.74
C SER A 79 3.50 -13.70 7.74
N CYS A 80 4.56 -13.51 8.52
CA CYS A 80 4.66 -12.42 9.49
C CYS A 80 4.71 -11.02 8.85
N ILE A 81 4.88 -10.93 7.54
CA ILE A 81 4.74 -9.68 6.79
C ILE A 81 3.26 -9.28 6.66
N MET A 82 2.35 -10.26 6.57
CA MET A 82 0.90 -10.02 6.54
C MET A 82 0.30 -10.02 7.96
N SER A 83 0.94 -10.73 8.88
CA SER A 83 0.55 -10.89 10.29
C SER A 83 1.72 -10.46 11.21
N PRO A 84 1.93 -9.14 11.39
CA PRO A 84 3.08 -8.61 12.13
C PRO A 84 3.16 -9.08 13.58
N GLU A 85 2.03 -9.40 14.20
CA GLU A 85 1.93 -9.95 15.55
C GLU A 85 2.62 -11.31 15.70
N LYS A 86 2.77 -12.07 14.60
CA LYS A 86 3.44 -13.39 14.53
C LYS A 86 4.90 -13.27 14.06
N CYS A 87 5.62 -12.26 14.54
CA CYS A 87 6.97 -11.95 14.08
C CYS A 87 7.95 -13.12 14.28
N HIS A 88 8.48 -13.67 13.18
CA HIS A 88 9.47 -14.75 13.22
C HIS A 88 10.82 -14.31 13.80
N PHE A 89 11.20 -13.03 13.66
CA PHE A 89 12.42 -12.52 14.29
C PHE A 89 12.33 -12.60 15.80
N PHE A 90 11.23 -12.13 16.38
CA PHE A 90 10.98 -12.24 17.81
C PHE A 90 10.96 -13.72 18.27
N ALA A 91 10.41 -14.61 17.45
CA ALA A 91 10.40 -16.05 17.72
C ALA A 91 11.76 -16.76 17.48
N GLY A 92 12.81 -16.05 17.06
CA GLY A 92 14.13 -16.63 16.76
C GLY A 92 14.17 -17.52 15.50
N THR A 93 13.15 -17.44 14.64
CA THR A 93 12.99 -18.31 13.45
C THR A 93 13.03 -17.53 12.13
N CYS A 94 13.44 -16.25 12.15
CA CYS A 94 13.56 -15.45 10.94
C CYS A 94 14.54 -16.08 9.94
N ARG A 95 14.14 -16.13 8.66
CA ARG A 95 14.95 -16.67 7.58
C ARG A 95 16.15 -15.78 7.22
N GLU A 96 16.03 -14.48 7.49
CA GLU A 96 17.06 -13.45 7.26
C GLU A 96 17.06 -12.48 8.47
N PRO A 97 17.75 -12.82 9.58
CA PRO A 97 17.77 -11.97 10.78
C PRO A 97 18.25 -10.55 10.53
N GLU A 98 19.33 -10.35 9.77
CA GLU A 98 19.89 -9.02 9.46
C GLU A 98 18.89 -8.14 8.69
N TRP A 99 18.05 -8.77 7.85
CA TRP A 99 16.95 -8.09 7.19
C TRP A 99 15.87 -7.67 8.22
N GLY A 100 15.57 -8.54 9.18
CA GLY A 100 14.64 -8.28 10.27
C GLY A 100 15.05 -7.11 11.16
N GLU A 101 16.34 -6.94 11.44
CA GLU A 101 16.83 -5.79 12.22
C GLU A 101 16.50 -4.46 11.53
N THR A 102 16.76 -4.39 10.22
CA THR A 102 16.58 -3.16 9.43
C THR A 102 15.13 -2.88 9.00
N HIS A 103 14.24 -3.89 9.05
CA HIS A 103 12.87 -3.77 8.54
C HIS A 103 11.77 -4.00 9.57
N CYS A 104 12.03 -4.86 10.56
CA CYS A 104 11.08 -5.20 11.62
C CYS A 104 11.42 -4.47 12.93
N MET A 105 12.71 -4.34 13.27
CA MET A 105 13.17 -3.71 14.51
C MET A 105 13.49 -2.23 14.32
N VAL A 106 12.56 -1.53 13.67
CA VAL A 106 12.62 -0.10 13.40
C VAL A 106 11.30 0.55 13.80
N PRO A 107 11.26 1.88 14.01
CA PRO A 107 10.03 2.57 14.35
C PRO A 107 8.91 2.40 13.31
N HIS A 108 7.73 2.07 13.81
CA HIS A 108 6.50 1.95 13.05
C HIS A 108 5.44 2.91 13.59
N VAL A 109 4.50 3.26 12.73
CA VAL A 109 3.36 4.12 13.05
C VAL A 109 2.08 3.32 12.87
N VAL A 110 1.23 3.36 13.89
CA VAL A 110 -0.17 2.96 13.82
C VAL A 110 -0.99 4.20 13.50
N TYR A 111 -1.91 4.10 12.55
CA TYR A 111 -2.69 5.22 12.06
C TYR A 111 -4.13 4.84 11.78
N LEU A 112 -5.03 5.83 11.86
CA LEU A 112 -6.37 5.75 11.31
C LEU A 112 -6.35 6.30 9.89
N ALA A 113 -7.14 5.71 8.99
CA ALA A 113 -7.28 6.20 7.63
C ALA A 113 -8.72 6.06 7.14
N ASN A 114 -9.12 6.97 6.26
CA ASN A 114 -10.42 6.94 5.57
C ASN A 114 -10.20 6.72 4.07
N SER A 115 -10.42 5.50 3.58
CA SER A 115 -10.37 5.18 2.13
C SER A 115 -11.74 4.81 1.55
N SER A 116 -12.59 4.21 2.37
CA SER A 116 -14.00 3.90 2.05
C SER A 116 -14.83 3.81 3.33
N GLY A 117 -14.40 4.53 4.37
CA GLY A 117 -14.68 4.24 5.78
C GLY A 117 -13.39 4.16 6.60
N ILE A 118 -13.55 4.23 7.92
CA ILE A 118 -12.43 4.16 8.86
C ILE A 118 -11.77 2.77 8.85
N LYS A 119 -10.44 2.77 8.87
CA LYS A 119 -9.61 1.60 9.13
C LYS A 119 -8.44 1.97 10.03
N VAL A 120 -7.97 1.00 10.79
CA VAL A 120 -6.63 1.04 11.39
C VAL A 120 -5.62 0.45 10.41
N GLY A 121 -4.43 1.00 10.35
CA GLY A 121 -3.34 0.46 9.57
C GLY A 121 -1.98 0.72 10.22
N ILE A 122 -0.98 0.00 9.74
CA ILE A 122 0.40 0.12 10.20
C ILE A 122 1.36 0.40 9.05
N THR A 123 2.44 1.10 9.35
CA THR A 123 3.51 1.39 8.39
C THR A 123 4.83 1.62 9.10
N ARG A 124 5.96 1.45 8.40
CA ARG A 124 7.23 2.01 8.86
C ARG A 124 7.14 3.53 8.88
N LYS A 125 7.76 4.17 9.86
CA LYS A 125 7.80 5.64 9.98
C LYS A 125 8.31 6.32 8.71
N THR A 126 9.33 5.73 8.08
CA THR A 126 9.92 6.20 6.81
C THR A 126 9.03 6.05 5.57
N GLN A 127 7.87 5.40 5.69
CA GLN A 127 6.92 5.20 4.59
C GLN A 127 5.67 6.07 4.74
N THR A 128 5.63 6.93 5.75
CA THR A 128 4.61 7.96 5.92
C THR A 128 5.00 9.19 5.11
N PRO A 129 4.14 9.75 4.22
CA PRO A 129 2.73 9.41 3.95
C PRO A 129 2.50 8.44 2.77
N THR A 130 3.56 7.96 2.09
CA THR A 130 3.46 7.11 0.89
C THR A 130 2.54 5.90 1.07
N ARG A 131 2.52 5.27 2.26
CA ARG A 131 1.67 4.13 2.56
C ARG A 131 0.17 4.47 2.53
N TRP A 132 -0.20 5.67 3.00
CA TRP A 132 -1.59 6.14 2.99
C TRP A 132 -2.07 6.39 1.57
N ILE A 133 -1.21 7.01 0.77
CA ILE A 133 -1.44 7.22 -0.65
C ILE A 133 -1.65 5.88 -1.35
N ASP A 134 -0.74 4.90 -1.19
CA ASP A 134 -0.86 3.57 -1.79
C ASP A 134 -2.19 2.86 -1.51
N GLN A 135 -2.75 3.11 -0.34
CA GLN A 135 -4.02 2.53 0.12
C GLN A 135 -5.26 3.34 -0.31
N GLY A 136 -5.07 4.44 -1.07
CA GLY A 136 -6.14 5.31 -1.53
C GLY A 136 -6.92 5.99 -0.41
N ALA A 137 -6.26 6.28 0.71
CA ALA A 137 -6.87 7.02 1.81
C ALA A 137 -6.97 8.51 1.46
N ILE A 138 -8.14 9.11 1.65
CA ILE A 138 -8.36 10.57 1.49
C ILE A 138 -8.02 11.35 2.76
N GLN A 139 -7.99 10.65 3.91
CA GLN A 139 -7.58 11.21 5.20
C GLN A 139 -6.76 10.16 5.94
N ALA A 140 -5.70 10.58 6.63
CA ALA A 140 -4.95 9.73 7.54
C ALA A 140 -4.51 10.51 8.78
N LEU A 141 -4.49 9.82 9.92
CA LEU A 141 -4.08 10.38 11.21
C LEU A 141 -3.16 9.36 11.91
N PRO A 142 -1.87 9.66 12.10
CA PRO A 142 -1.02 8.94 13.04
C PRO A 142 -1.63 8.99 14.44
N ILE A 143 -1.72 7.83 15.11
CA ILE A 143 -2.26 7.76 16.47
C ILE A 143 -1.24 7.23 17.48
N MET A 144 -0.26 6.47 17.02
CA MET A 144 0.76 5.88 17.89
C MET A 144 2.05 5.61 17.12
N GLU A 145 3.19 5.84 17.76
CA GLU A 145 4.50 5.36 17.33
C GLU A 145 4.93 4.19 18.21
N VAL A 146 5.54 3.18 17.60
CA VAL A 146 6.00 1.97 18.31
C VAL A 146 7.38 1.56 17.80
N THR A 147 8.16 0.93 18.67
CA THR A 147 9.60 0.65 18.40
C THR A 147 9.83 -0.47 17.39
N THR A 148 8.85 -1.36 17.21
CA THR A 148 8.98 -2.53 16.32
C THR A 148 7.71 -2.80 15.52
N ARG A 149 7.88 -3.51 14.40
CA ARG A 149 6.80 -4.02 13.58
C ARG A 149 5.84 -4.93 14.35
N ARG A 150 6.38 -5.80 15.21
CA ARG A 150 5.56 -6.71 16.02
C ARG A 150 4.62 -5.92 16.93
N MET A 151 5.15 -4.91 17.61
CA MET A 151 4.37 -4.02 18.45
C MET A 151 3.24 -3.35 17.67
N SER A 152 3.53 -2.88 16.45
CA SER A 152 2.48 -2.27 15.61
C SER A 152 1.36 -3.26 15.27
N GLY A 153 1.69 -4.54 15.04
CA GLY A 153 0.68 -5.58 14.79
C GLY A 153 -0.16 -5.93 16.02
N LEU A 154 0.44 -5.94 17.21
CA LEU A 154 -0.30 -6.16 18.47
C LEU A 154 -1.28 -5.01 18.73
N VAL A 155 -0.83 -3.77 18.55
CA VAL A 155 -1.72 -2.60 18.66
C VAL A 155 -2.81 -2.64 17.59
N GLU A 156 -2.46 -2.93 16.33
CA GLU A 156 -3.45 -3.04 15.24
C GLU A 156 -4.54 -4.07 15.55
N GLU A 157 -4.19 -5.23 16.13
CA GLU A 157 -5.16 -6.27 16.50
C GLU A 157 -6.12 -5.81 17.59
N ILE A 158 -5.65 -5.02 18.57
CA ILE A 158 -6.51 -4.42 19.60
C ILE A 158 -7.51 -3.45 18.93
N PHE A 159 -7.03 -2.55 18.07
CA PHE A 159 -7.89 -1.58 17.40
C PHE A 159 -8.90 -2.22 16.44
N ARG A 160 -8.53 -3.32 15.78
CA ARG A 160 -9.40 -4.04 14.83
C ARG A 160 -10.65 -4.62 15.48
N GLN A 161 -10.66 -4.82 16.81
CA GLN A 161 -11.83 -5.30 17.55
C GLN A 161 -12.96 -4.26 17.59
N SER A 162 -12.61 -2.96 17.63
CA SER A 162 -13.57 -1.85 17.70
C SER A 162 -13.78 -1.17 16.34
N VAL A 163 -12.79 -1.24 15.44
CA VAL A 163 -12.90 -0.69 14.08
C VAL A 163 -13.46 -1.75 13.15
N THR A 164 -14.69 -1.56 12.68
CA THR A 164 -15.26 -2.44 11.64
C THR A 164 -14.51 -2.19 10.33
N ASP A 165 -13.52 -3.02 9.98
CA ASP A 165 -12.80 -2.92 8.72
C ASP A 165 -13.74 -3.21 7.54
N ARG A 166 -14.35 -2.14 7.00
CA ARG A 166 -15.23 -2.17 5.82
C ARG A 166 -14.49 -1.77 4.55
N THR A 167 -13.19 -2.05 4.45
CA THR A 167 -12.42 -1.63 3.29
C THR A 167 -12.73 -2.48 2.07
N ASN A 168 -13.63 -2.01 1.21
CA ASN A 168 -13.85 -2.58 -0.12
C ASN A 168 -13.09 -1.74 -1.15
N TRP A 169 -12.01 -2.30 -1.72
CA TRP A 169 -11.22 -1.62 -2.75
C TRP A 169 -12.05 -1.14 -3.94
N ARG A 170 -13.20 -1.79 -4.24
CA ARG A 170 -14.12 -1.31 -5.28
C ARG A 170 -14.85 -0.04 -4.87
N ALA A 171 -15.18 0.12 -3.59
CA ALA A 171 -15.79 1.34 -3.08
C ALA A 171 -14.82 2.52 -3.17
N MET A 172 -13.55 2.30 -2.80
CA MET A 172 -12.47 3.28 -2.92
C MET A 172 -12.30 3.84 -4.35
N LEU A 173 -12.54 3.01 -5.37
CA LEU A 173 -12.44 3.41 -6.79
C LEU A 173 -13.73 3.96 -7.38
N LYS A 174 -14.85 4.00 -6.65
CA LYS A 174 -16.14 4.54 -7.13
C LYS A 174 -16.35 6.00 -6.79
N GLY A 175 -15.53 6.55 -5.92
CA GLY A 175 -15.64 7.93 -5.44
C GLY A 175 -14.83 8.13 -4.17
N ASP A 176 -14.94 9.33 -3.63
CA ASP A 176 -14.40 9.66 -2.32
C ASP A 176 -15.43 9.36 -1.24
N PRO A 177 -15.03 8.75 -0.11
CA PRO A 177 -15.93 8.60 1.03
C PRO A 177 -16.17 9.97 1.67
N GLU A 178 -17.25 10.06 2.45
CA GLU A 178 -17.48 11.23 3.29
C GLU A 178 -16.31 11.42 4.27
N PRO A 179 -15.82 12.67 4.45
CA PRO A 179 -14.81 12.98 5.46
C PRO A 179 -15.29 12.59 6.86
N LEU A 180 -14.35 12.14 7.69
CA LEU A 180 -14.60 11.75 9.08
C LEU A 180 -13.79 12.66 10.01
N ASN A 181 -14.31 12.88 11.21
CA ASN A 181 -13.52 13.50 12.27
C ASN A 181 -12.59 12.44 12.89
N LEU A 182 -11.42 12.23 12.25
CA LEU A 182 -10.45 11.24 12.69
C LEU A 182 -9.89 11.52 14.09
N VAL A 183 -9.84 12.78 14.52
CA VAL A 183 -9.38 13.17 15.86
C VAL A 183 -10.37 12.69 16.91
N ALA A 184 -11.66 12.99 16.73
CA ALA A 184 -12.71 12.52 17.65
C ALA A 184 -12.76 10.99 17.71
N GLU A 185 -12.58 10.32 16.58
CA GLU A 185 -12.60 8.87 16.50
C GLU A 185 -11.35 8.23 17.13
N ARG A 186 -10.17 8.85 16.99
CA ARG A 186 -8.97 8.48 17.75
C ARG A 186 -9.24 8.57 19.24
N ASP A 187 -9.75 9.70 19.71
CA ASP A 187 -9.96 9.93 21.15
C ASP A 187 -10.99 8.94 21.72
N ARG A 188 -12.07 8.67 20.97
CA ARG A 188 -13.06 7.63 21.28
C ARG A 188 -12.41 6.25 21.40
N LEU A 189 -11.62 5.83 20.41
CA LEU A 189 -10.96 4.52 20.39
C LEU A 189 -9.91 4.38 21.49
N LEU A 190 -9.13 5.43 21.76
CA LEU A 190 -8.13 5.41 22.83
C LEU A 190 -8.79 5.28 24.21
N ALA A 191 -9.91 5.95 24.44
CA ALA A 191 -10.67 5.82 25.68
C ALA A 191 -11.33 4.44 25.82
N GLU A 192 -11.90 3.91 24.73
CA GLU A 192 -12.53 2.58 24.71
C GLU A 192 -11.51 1.45 24.97
N LEU A 193 -10.29 1.59 24.44
CA LEU A 193 -9.26 0.56 24.44
C LEU A 193 -8.19 0.76 25.52
N GLU A 194 -8.36 1.75 26.41
CA GLU A 194 -7.35 2.13 27.42
C GLU A 194 -6.84 0.94 28.23
N GLY A 195 -7.76 0.10 28.75
CA GLY A 195 -7.39 -1.08 29.55
C GLY A 195 -6.60 -2.13 28.75
N ALA A 196 -6.93 -2.34 27.48
CA ALA A 196 -6.22 -3.28 26.62
C ALA A 196 -4.81 -2.77 26.26
N LEU A 197 -4.71 -1.46 25.99
CA LEU A 197 -3.43 -0.81 25.71
C LEU A 197 -2.52 -0.79 26.94
N GLU A 198 -3.05 -0.52 28.13
CA GLU A 198 -2.27 -0.57 29.36
C GLU A 198 -1.82 -2.00 29.70
N GLY A 199 -2.66 -3.00 29.44
CA GLY A 199 -2.28 -4.41 29.51
C GLY A 199 -1.11 -4.75 28.59
N LEU A 200 -1.14 -4.24 27.35
CA LEU A 200 -0.04 -4.40 26.40
C LEU A 200 1.23 -3.69 26.86
N ARG A 201 1.14 -2.46 27.39
CA ARG A 201 2.27 -1.71 27.95
C ARG A 201 2.94 -2.44 29.11
N CYS A 202 2.13 -3.02 30.00
CA CYS A 202 2.65 -3.84 31.11
C CYS A 202 3.35 -5.11 30.61
N ALA A 203 2.80 -5.78 29.60
CA ALA A 203 3.34 -7.04 29.10
C ALA A 203 4.61 -6.87 28.25
N GLU A 204 4.69 -5.81 27.46
CA GLU A 204 5.73 -5.63 26.45
C GLU A 204 6.72 -4.50 26.78
N GLY A 205 6.46 -3.71 27.82
CA GLY A 205 7.29 -2.58 28.26
C GLY A 205 6.74 -1.22 27.81
N ALA A 206 6.69 -0.27 28.75
CA ALA A 206 6.06 1.04 28.55
C ALA A 206 6.75 1.90 27.48
N ASP A 207 8.06 1.76 27.30
CA ASP A 207 8.86 2.55 26.34
C ASP A 207 8.70 2.11 24.89
N ASN A 208 7.95 1.03 24.64
CA ASN A 208 7.78 0.48 23.28
C ASN A 208 6.63 1.11 22.48
N MET A 209 5.85 2.01 23.08
CA MET A 209 4.75 2.69 22.43
C MET A 209 4.52 4.11 22.98
N GLU A 210 4.26 5.04 22.07
CA GLU A 210 4.00 6.45 22.34
C GLU A 210 2.71 6.88 21.63
N ILE A 211 1.76 7.45 22.37
CA ILE A 211 0.51 7.98 21.81
C ILE A 211 0.77 9.36 21.20
N LEU A 212 0.35 9.56 19.95
CA LEU A 212 0.55 10.80 19.20
C LEU A 212 -0.68 11.72 19.31
N THR A 213 -0.86 12.38 20.45
CA THR A 213 -2.04 13.24 20.72
C THR A 213 -2.05 14.54 19.91
N SER A 214 -0.86 15.06 19.56
CA SER A 214 -0.68 16.30 18.78
C SER A 214 -0.58 16.08 17.27
N ALA A 215 -0.71 14.83 16.79
CA ALA A 215 -0.68 14.56 15.36
C ALA A 215 -1.86 15.21 14.64
N GLU A 216 -1.59 15.77 13.46
CA GLU A 216 -2.58 16.40 12.61
C GLU A 216 -3.14 15.41 11.58
N VAL A 217 -4.38 15.65 11.16
CA VAL A 217 -5.00 14.91 10.05
C VAL A 217 -4.34 15.36 8.75
N VAL A 218 -3.92 14.39 7.94
CA VAL A 218 -3.39 14.63 6.60
C VAL A 218 -4.48 14.31 5.59
N ASP A 219 -4.98 15.34 4.92
CA ASP A 219 -5.89 15.20 3.79
C ASP A 219 -5.10 14.91 2.50
N ILE A 220 -5.63 14.02 1.66
CA ILE A 220 -4.97 13.52 0.45
C ILE A 220 -5.97 13.60 -0.71
N ALA A 221 -5.68 14.49 -1.67
CA ALA A 221 -6.44 14.60 -2.91
C ALA A 221 -5.80 13.76 -4.01
N PHE A 222 -6.60 12.96 -4.71
CA PHE A 222 -6.13 12.12 -5.82
C PHE A 222 -6.45 12.74 -7.18
N PRO A 223 -5.58 12.60 -8.20
CA PRO A 223 -5.83 13.11 -9.53
C PRO A 223 -6.82 12.19 -10.26
N VAL A 224 -8.13 12.45 -10.08
CA VAL A 224 -9.21 11.70 -10.74
C VAL A 224 -10.14 12.69 -11.44
N MET A 225 -10.19 12.60 -12.78
CA MET A 225 -11.13 13.39 -13.59
C MET A 225 -12.53 12.78 -13.57
N GLN A 226 -12.61 11.45 -13.61
CA GLN A 226 -13.88 10.73 -13.62
C GLN A 226 -13.76 9.38 -12.91
N TYR A 227 -14.66 9.14 -11.95
CA TYR A 227 -14.79 7.85 -11.29
C TYR A 227 -15.61 6.86 -12.14
N PRO A 228 -15.23 5.58 -12.20
CA PRO A 228 -15.97 4.55 -12.91
C PRO A 228 -17.30 4.26 -12.21
N GLN A 229 -18.39 4.25 -12.99
CA GLN A 229 -19.72 3.80 -12.54
C GLN A 229 -19.69 2.33 -12.08
N LYS A 230 -18.94 1.50 -12.83
CA LYS A 230 -18.71 0.09 -12.54
C LYS A 230 -17.22 -0.20 -12.57
N VAL A 231 -16.71 -0.76 -11.47
CA VAL A 231 -15.30 -1.13 -11.36
C VAL A 231 -15.07 -2.46 -12.07
N VAL A 232 -14.48 -2.39 -13.26
CA VAL A 232 -14.03 -3.56 -14.05
C VAL A 232 -12.53 -3.73 -13.81
N SER A 233 -12.11 -4.87 -13.26
CA SER A 233 -10.69 -5.14 -13.06
C SER A 233 -10.08 -5.69 -14.35
N LEU A 234 -9.12 -4.96 -14.90
CA LEU A 234 -8.34 -5.40 -16.05
C LEU A 234 -7.31 -6.45 -15.60
N ASN A 235 -7.11 -7.49 -16.41
CA ASN A 235 -6.17 -8.56 -16.11
C ASN A 235 -5.29 -8.89 -17.33
N PRO A 236 -4.02 -8.44 -17.37
CA PRO A 236 -3.10 -8.68 -18.47
C PRO A 236 -2.72 -10.15 -18.68
N GLU A 237 -2.98 -11.03 -17.70
CA GLU A 237 -2.81 -12.47 -17.91
C GLU A 237 -3.88 -13.07 -18.83
N LYS A 238 -5.00 -12.35 -19.02
CA LYS A 238 -6.08 -12.73 -19.95
C LYS A 238 -6.04 -11.90 -21.23
N GLU A 239 -5.81 -10.59 -21.07
CA GLU A 239 -5.76 -9.62 -22.16
C GLU A 239 -4.46 -8.81 -22.06
N PRO A 240 -3.37 -9.25 -22.72
CA PRO A 240 -2.03 -8.69 -22.52
C PRO A 240 -1.87 -7.24 -22.94
N GLU A 241 -2.82 -6.69 -23.69
CA GLU A 241 -2.80 -5.31 -24.14
C GLU A 241 -3.88 -4.53 -23.41
N ILE A 242 -3.45 -3.66 -22.50
CA ILE A 242 -4.34 -2.78 -21.76
C ILE A 242 -4.25 -1.40 -22.38
N SER A 243 -5.37 -0.88 -22.89
CA SER A 243 -5.44 0.45 -23.47
C SER A 243 -6.71 1.18 -23.06
N GLY A 244 -6.64 2.50 -23.07
CA GLY A 244 -7.78 3.38 -22.77
C GLY A 244 -7.35 4.81 -22.52
N THR A 245 -8.33 5.68 -22.28
CA THR A 245 -8.09 7.05 -21.81
C THR A 245 -7.83 7.03 -20.31
N LEU A 246 -6.74 7.62 -19.84
CA LEU A 246 -6.42 7.72 -18.42
C LEU A 246 -7.34 8.76 -17.74
N LEU A 247 -8.36 8.28 -17.03
CA LEU A 247 -9.36 9.13 -16.36
C LEU A 247 -8.98 9.47 -14.92
N GLY A 248 -8.06 8.72 -14.31
CA GLY A 248 -7.62 9.02 -12.95
C GLY A 248 -6.61 8.04 -12.38
N ILE A 249 -6.05 8.41 -11.24
CA ILE A 249 -5.09 7.59 -10.50
C ILE A 249 -5.45 7.67 -9.02
N LYS A 250 -5.65 6.52 -8.37
CA LYS A 250 -5.96 6.46 -6.94
C LYS A 250 -5.29 5.25 -6.31
N GLY A 251 -4.47 5.48 -5.30
CA GLY A 251 -3.61 4.45 -4.72
C GLY A 251 -2.66 3.86 -5.74
N GLN A 252 -2.68 2.53 -5.88
CA GLN A 252 -1.88 1.81 -6.87
C GLN A 252 -2.69 1.41 -8.11
N TYR A 253 -3.79 2.11 -8.37
CA TYR A 253 -4.68 1.87 -9.51
C TYR A 253 -4.61 2.97 -10.55
N LEU A 254 -4.48 2.58 -11.82
CA LEU A 254 -4.86 3.42 -12.95
C LEU A 254 -6.35 3.20 -13.24
N ILE A 255 -7.07 4.29 -13.46
CA ILE A 255 -8.47 4.31 -13.86
C ILE A 255 -8.52 4.71 -15.33
N LEU A 256 -8.87 3.75 -16.19
CA LEU A 256 -9.10 3.95 -17.61
C LEU A 256 -10.61 3.96 -17.89
N ASP A 257 -11.00 4.53 -19.03
CA ASP A 257 -12.37 4.40 -19.57
C ASP A 257 -12.77 2.93 -19.82
N THR A 258 -11.81 2.04 -20.09
CA THR A 258 -12.02 0.60 -20.29
C THR A 258 -12.04 -0.22 -19.00
N GLY A 259 -11.58 0.33 -17.88
CA GLY A 259 -11.53 -0.37 -16.59
C GLY A 259 -10.38 0.11 -15.68
N CYS A 260 -10.15 -0.60 -14.58
CA CYS A 260 -9.10 -0.27 -13.63
C CYS A 260 -8.04 -1.37 -13.56
N ILE A 261 -6.76 -0.99 -13.45
CA ILE A 261 -5.64 -1.91 -13.28
C ILE A 261 -4.85 -1.55 -12.02
N ASN A 262 -4.57 -2.55 -11.17
CA ASN A 262 -3.67 -2.39 -10.03
C ASN A 262 -2.23 -2.64 -10.50
N ILE A 263 -1.41 -1.60 -10.58
CA ILE A 263 -0.04 -1.70 -11.09
C ILE A 263 0.84 -2.53 -10.15
N ARG A 264 0.72 -2.31 -8.83
CA ARG A 264 1.49 -3.05 -7.82
C ARG A 264 1.26 -4.57 -7.87
N LYS A 265 0.08 -5.02 -8.33
CA LYS A 265 -0.19 -6.46 -8.52
C LYS A 265 0.72 -7.07 -9.59
N PHE A 266 1.07 -6.30 -10.61
CA PHE A 266 1.87 -6.73 -11.75
C PHE A 266 3.33 -6.27 -11.69
N THR A 267 3.83 -5.96 -10.49
CA THR A 267 5.27 -5.80 -10.26
C THR A 267 6.02 -7.01 -10.80
N SER A 268 7.18 -6.76 -11.43
CA SER A 268 8.03 -7.73 -12.12
C SER A 268 7.56 -8.22 -13.49
N TYR A 269 6.40 -7.77 -13.98
CA TYR A 269 5.97 -8.08 -15.35
C TYR A 269 6.65 -7.11 -16.31
N GLU A 270 7.24 -7.64 -17.38
CA GLU A 270 7.83 -6.83 -18.43
C GLU A 270 6.72 -6.25 -19.34
N VAL A 271 6.79 -4.94 -19.55
CA VAL A 271 5.83 -4.18 -20.34
C VAL A 271 6.52 -3.20 -21.28
N SER A 272 5.81 -2.83 -22.34
CA SER A 272 6.07 -1.61 -23.10
C SER A 272 4.89 -0.65 -22.91
N VAL A 273 5.19 0.62 -22.66
CA VAL A 273 4.19 1.67 -22.40
C VAL A 273 4.22 2.69 -23.53
N ALA A 274 3.05 3.05 -24.04
CA ALA A 274 2.90 4.09 -25.06
C ALA A 274 1.85 5.12 -24.63
N ALA A 275 2.15 6.39 -24.91
CA ALA A 275 1.29 7.55 -24.61
C ALA A 275 1.31 8.58 -25.76
#